data_AF-A0A962AHB9-F1
#
_entry.id   AF-A0A962AHB9-F1
#
_cell.length_a   1.000
_cell.length_b   1.000
_cell.length_c   1.000
_cell.angle_alpha   90.00
_cell.angle_beta   90.00
_cell.angle_gamma   90.00
#
_symmetry.space_group_name_H-M   'P 1'
#
loop_
_entity.id
_entity.type
_entity.pdbx_description
1 polymer ?
#
loop_
_entity_poly.entity_id
_entity_poly.type
_entity_poly.pdbx_seq_one_letter_code
_entity_poly.pdbx_strand_id
1 'polypeptide(L)'
;MARPTTIRKTTSPTVARRVIDCAAPDDMLTDWPVADAIRESDTAMALIADLGDGWMLAGADLDGREWDIDTEDRVITVDTAGLTPCALARSKHFQNLLILRTLGALRAAWQAERGEDALFMHRIDLWPLLGRIVAADTAVMTLRMVHEIRDAGFDAAWRHVLGDDHGDMAAEYVRTFDAAPDDDAPALGRAFLHWFKKPARLRASDFEILALMDENLANLTHDGRGTLGEGAIRCLTIDPLSGGSYLGPVAGEIAGNPAWRSIADPVAEAHFAQIMDEIGTTRVGHVALRDSRLAARLFPGHCAPAAGVDADPDLCVK
;
A
#
# COMPACT_ATOMS: atom_id res chain seq x y z
N MET A 1 -10.33 13.74 41.31
CA MET A 1 -8.99 13.49 40.74
C MET A 1 -8.80 11.99 40.60
N ALA A 2 -9.17 11.43 39.45
CA ALA A 2 -9.05 10.00 39.15
C ALA A 2 -7.80 9.76 38.31
N ARG A 3 -6.99 8.76 38.69
CA ARG A 3 -5.77 8.35 37.99
C ARG A 3 -6.13 7.68 36.66
N PRO A 4 -5.32 7.81 35.60
CA PRO A 4 -5.54 7.07 34.36
C PRO A 4 -5.20 5.59 34.56
N THR A 5 -6.15 4.73 34.22
CA THR A 5 -6.01 3.28 34.18
C THR A 5 -5.19 2.90 32.94
N THR A 6 -3.99 2.38 33.15
CA THR A 6 -3.14 1.83 32.11
C THR A 6 -3.79 0.57 31.53
N ILE A 7 -4.20 0.61 30.26
CA ILE A 7 -4.69 -0.55 29.54
C ILE A 7 -3.47 -1.45 29.25
N ARG A 8 -3.40 -2.60 29.92
CA ARG A 8 -2.44 -3.66 29.62
C ARG A 8 -2.81 -4.27 28.27
N LYS A 9 -1.93 -4.15 27.27
CA LYS A 9 -1.94 -5.01 26.07
C LYS A 9 -1.83 -6.46 26.54
N THR A 10 -2.82 -7.28 26.22
CA THR A 10 -2.81 -8.73 26.43
C THR A 10 -1.79 -9.34 25.48
N THR A 11 -0.68 -9.83 26.04
CA THR A 11 0.31 -10.64 25.35
C THR A 11 -0.30 -11.98 24.97
N SER A 12 -0.54 -12.17 23.67
CA SER A 12 -0.78 -13.50 23.08
C SER A 12 0.45 -14.39 23.30
N PRO A 13 0.29 -15.72 23.46
CA PRO A 13 1.40 -16.60 23.78
C PRO A 13 2.45 -16.60 22.66
N THR A 14 3.66 -16.18 23.02
CA THR A 14 4.83 -16.07 22.14
C THR A 14 5.28 -17.46 21.71
N VAL A 15 4.76 -17.96 20.58
CA VAL A 15 5.51 -18.94 19.78
C VAL A 15 6.84 -18.26 19.44
N ALA A 16 7.95 -18.92 19.73
CA ALA A 16 9.29 -18.39 19.45
C ALA A 16 9.41 -18.08 17.95
N ARG A 17 9.12 -16.83 17.58
CA ARG A 17 9.30 -16.28 16.23
C ARG A 17 10.79 -16.42 15.92
N ARG A 18 11.13 -17.32 15.00
CA ARG A 18 12.49 -17.42 14.48
C ARG A 18 12.64 -16.33 13.44
N VAL A 19 13.14 -15.19 13.89
CA VAL A 19 13.45 -14.03 13.05
C VAL A 19 14.75 -14.32 12.30
N ILE A 20 14.74 -14.18 10.98
CA ILE A 20 15.98 -13.94 10.24
C ILE A 20 16.27 -12.46 10.48
N ASP A 21 17.25 -12.17 11.32
CA ASP A 21 17.62 -10.82 11.72
C ASP A 21 18.80 -10.35 10.87
N CYS A 22 18.54 -9.47 9.90
CA CYS A 22 19.58 -8.80 9.12
C CYS A 22 20.20 -7.68 10.00
N ALA A 23 21.00 -8.04 10.99
CA ALA A 23 21.46 -7.15 12.07
C ALA A 23 22.68 -6.25 11.73
N ALA A 24 22.92 -5.92 10.46
CA ALA A 24 23.99 -4.99 10.07
C ALA A 24 23.37 -3.76 9.35
N PRO A 25 23.45 -2.55 9.93
CA PRO A 25 22.91 -1.32 9.33
C PRO A 25 23.47 -0.99 7.94
N ASP A 26 24.61 -1.60 7.56
CA ASP A 26 25.37 -1.21 6.37
C ASP A 26 24.91 -1.93 5.08
N ASP A 27 24.16 -3.05 5.17
CA ASP A 27 23.56 -3.73 4.00
C ASP A 27 22.33 -4.56 4.42
N MET A 28 21.14 -4.08 4.05
CA MET A 28 19.83 -4.69 4.33
C MET A 28 19.69 -6.13 3.83
N LEU A 29 20.46 -6.52 2.81
CA LEU A 29 20.42 -7.86 2.23
C LEU A 29 21.46 -8.82 2.81
N THR A 30 22.23 -8.40 3.82
CA THR A 30 23.21 -9.26 4.49
C THR A 30 22.52 -10.52 5.03
N ASP A 31 23.04 -11.69 4.69
CA ASP A 31 22.51 -13.01 5.07
C ASP A 31 21.07 -13.32 4.59
N TRP A 32 20.47 -12.47 3.74
CA TRP A 32 19.15 -12.75 3.18
C TRP A 32 19.22 -13.92 2.17
N PRO A 33 18.38 -14.97 2.30
CA PRO A 33 18.53 -16.21 1.51
C PRO A 33 18.46 -16.06 -0.01
N VAL A 34 17.89 -14.96 -0.50
CA VAL A 34 17.73 -14.66 -1.93
C VAL A 34 18.44 -13.37 -2.34
N ALA A 35 19.36 -12.88 -1.53
CA ALA A 35 20.06 -11.60 -1.73
C ALA A 35 20.70 -11.48 -3.12
N ASP A 36 21.33 -12.54 -3.63
CA ASP A 36 21.95 -12.56 -4.95
C ASP A 36 20.95 -12.24 -6.05
N ALA A 37 19.73 -12.77 -5.99
CA ALA A 37 18.69 -12.47 -6.97
C ALA A 37 18.25 -11.01 -6.88
N ILE A 38 18.07 -10.47 -5.67
CA ILE A 38 17.62 -9.10 -5.45
C ILE A 38 18.65 -8.09 -5.99
N ARG A 39 19.95 -8.38 -5.82
CA ARG A 39 21.05 -7.50 -6.29
C ARG A 39 21.15 -7.38 -7.80
N GLU A 40 20.57 -8.30 -8.57
CA GLU A 40 20.55 -8.24 -10.03
C GLU A 40 19.42 -7.36 -10.59
N SER A 41 18.53 -6.83 -9.75
CA SER A 41 17.49 -5.88 -10.17
C SER A 41 17.93 -4.45 -9.88
N ASP A 42 18.15 -3.67 -10.93
CA ASP A 42 18.45 -2.24 -10.82
C ASP A 42 17.33 -1.50 -10.09
N THR A 43 16.07 -1.83 -10.39
CA THR A 43 14.90 -1.25 -9.72
C THR A 43 14.91 -1.57 -8.22
N ALA A 44 15.18 -2.81 -7.83
CA ALA A 44 15.26 -3.20 -6.43
C ALA A 44 16.39 -2.44 -5.72
N MET A 45 17.58 -2.36 -6.32
CA MET A 45 18.71 -1.66 -5.75
C MET A 45 18.46 -0.15 -5.59
N ALA A 46 17.74 0.46 -6.53
CA ALA A 46 17.30 1.86 -6.41
C ALA A 46 16.34 2.05 -5.22
N LEU A 47 15.37 1.14 -5.03
CA LEU A 47 14.47 1.19 -3.87
C LEU A 47 15.22 1.05 -2.55
N ILE A 48 16.20 0.13 -2.47
CA ILE A 48 17.03 -0.07 -1.28
C ILE A 48 17.83 1.21 -0.96
N ALA A 49 18.43 1.82 -1.97
CA ALA A 49 19.16 3.08 -1.81
C ALA A 49 18.25 4.23 -1.34
N ASP A 50 17.04 4.32 -1.87
CA ASP A 50 16.04 5.34 -1.52
C ASP A 50 15.48 5.17 -0.10
N LEU A 51 15.25 3.93 0.34
CA LEU A 51 14.85 3.64 1.72
C LEU A 51 15.93 4.10 2.72
N GLY A 52 17.19 4.09 2.29
CA GLY A 52 18.32 4.65 3.03
C GLY A 52 18.63 3.89 4.33
N ASP A 53 19.38 4.53 5.21
CA ASP A 53 19.83 3.91 6.46
C ASP A 53 18.67 3.73 7.46
N GLY A 54 18.61 2.54 8.05
CA GLY A 54 17.73 2.23 9.18
C GLY A 54 16.52 1.35 8.87
N TRP A 55 16.27 1.02 7.60
CA TRP A 55 15.32 -0.05 7.27
C TRP A 55 15.96 -1.42 7.49
N MET A 56 15.22 -2.31 8.16
CA MET A 56 15.63 -3.69 8.40
C MET A 56 14.76 -4.65 7.60
N LEU A 57 15.37 -5.68 7.03
CA LEU A 57 14.66 -6.79 6.40
C LEU A 57 14.66 -7.99 7.34
N ALA A 58 13.47 -8.54 7.58
CA ALA A 58 13.27 -9.67 8.48
C ALA A 58 12.42 -10.76 7.83
N GLY A 59 12.68 -12.00 8.21
CA GLY A 59 11.86 -13.15 7.83
C GLY A 59 11.01 -13.64 9.00
N ALA A 60 9.71 -13.83 8.81
CA ALA A 60 8.81 -14.42 9.81
C ALA A 60 7.75 -15.33 9.16
N ASP A 61 6.93 -15.99 9.97
CA ASP A 61 5.69 -16.61 9.52
C ASP A 61 4.56 -15.58 9.70
N LEU A 62 3.89 -15.21 8.61
CA LEU A 62 2.88 -14.16 8.59
C LEU A 62 1.45 -14.68 8.40
N ASP A 63 1.21 -15.96 8.70
CA ASP A 63 -0.13 -16.58 8.68
C ASP A 63 -0.89 -16.37 7.35
N GLY A 64 -0.15 -16.37 6.24
CA GLY A 64 -0.69 -16.23 4.88
C GLY A 64 -0.62 -14.82 4.28
N ARG A 65 -0.20 -13.79 5.02
CA ARG A 65 0.20 -12.50 4.42
C ARG A 65 1.56 -12.63 3.74
N GLU A 66 1.80 -11.89 2.67
CA GLU A 66 3.07 -11.96 1.92
C GLU A 66 4.21 -11.19 2.61
N TRP A 67 3.87 -10.04 3.18
CA TRP A 67 4.76 -9.19 3.96
C TRP A 67 3.97 -8.32 4.94
N ASP A 68 4.70 -7.67 5.85
CA ASP A 68 4.21 -6.70 6.83
C ASP A 68 5.21 -5.54 6.90
N ILE A 69 4.72 -4.30 6.87
CA ILE A 69 5.57 -3.10 6.88
C ILE A 69 5.30 -2.34 8.16
N ASP A 70 6.35 -2.18 8.98
CA ASP A 70 6.33 -1.33 10.16
C ASP A 70 7.12 -0.06 9.84
N THR A 71 6.42 1.05 9.54
CA THR A 71 7.03 2.34 9.21
C THR A 71 7.61 3.05 10.44
N GLU A 72 7.10 2.77 11.64
CA GLU A 72 7.57 3.36 12.89
C GLU A 72 8.93 2.76 13.29
N ASP A 73 9.02 1.43 13.30
CA ASP A 73 10.26 0.70 13.61
C ASP A 73 11.15 0.47 12.39
N ARG A 74 10.71 0.88 11.18
CA ARG A 74 11.39 0.71 9.88
C ARG A 74 11.75 -0.75 9.60
N VAL A 75 10.78 -1.65 9.76
CA VAL A 75 10.98 -3.09 9.53
C VAL A 75 10.12 -3.60 8.39
N ILE A 76 10.77 -4.20 7.41
CA ILE A 76 10.13 -5.00 6.36
C ILE A 76 10.14 -6.45 6.83
N THR A 77 8.99 -7.02 7.14
CA THR A 77 8.89 -8.44 7.46
C THR A 77 8.33 -9.19 6.26
N VAL A 78 9.07 -10.17 5.73
CA VAL A 78 8.67 -11.00 4.60
C VAL A 78 8.27 -12.39 5.08
N ASP A 79 7.19 -12.94 4.54
CA ASP A 79 6.73 -14.27 4.91
C ASP A 79 7.66 -15.37 4.37
N THR A 80 8.20 -16.14 5.31
CA THR A 80 9.06 -17.31 5.10
C THR A 80 8.29 -18.62 5.29
N ALA A 81 6.98 -18.57 5.58
CA ALA A 81 6.15 -19.72 5.92
C ALA A 81 6.72 -20.57 7.08
N GLY A 82 7.42 -19.90 8.02
CA GLY A 82 8.09 -20.54 9.15
C GLY A 82 9.30 -21.41 8.79
N LEU A 83 9.78 -21.36 7.54
CA LEU A 83 10.90 -22.19 7.08
C LEU A 83 12.25 -21.63 7.54
N THR A 84 13.12 -22.52 7.99
CA THR A 84 14.52 -22.17 8.30
C THR A 84 15.31 -21.81 7.03
N PRO A 85 16.38 -21.00 7.12
CA PRO A 85 17.24 -20.68 5.96
C PRO A 85 17.74 -21.91 5.21
N CYS A 86 18.11 -22.99 5.92
CA CYS A 86 18.54 -24.24 5.28
C CYS A 86 17.41 -24.96 4.53
N ALA A 87 16.16 -24.81 4.95
CA ALA A 87 15.00 -25.37 4.27
C ALA A 87 14.65 -24.55 3.02
N LEU A 88 14.66 -23.22 3.14
CA LEU A 88 14.52 -22.29 2.02
C LEU A 88 15.58 -22.58 0.94
N ALA A 89 16.84 -22.74 1.34
CA ALA A 89 17.96 -23.03 0.44
C ALA A 89 17.78 -24.31 -0.41
N ARG A 90 16.96 -25.27 0.04
CA ARG A 90 16.75 -26.57 -0.63
C ARG A 90 15.57 -26.59 -1.60
N SER A 91 14.67 -25.61 -1.52
CA SER A 91 13.45 -25.59 -2.33
C SER A 91 13.45 -24.41 -3.28
N LYS A 92 13.59 -24.71 -4.58
CA LYS A 92 13.49 -23.68 -5.64
C LYS A 92 12.12 -23.00 -5.65
N HIS A 93 11.06 -23.72 -5.30
CA HIS A 93 9.73 -23.14 -5.17
C HIS A 93 9.68 -22.05 -4.10
N PHE A 94 10.18 -22.34 -2.89
CA PHE A 94 10.19 -21.36 -1.80
C PHE A 94 11.22 -20.24 -2.01
N GLN A 95 12.34 -20.50 -2.69
CA GLN A 95 13.27 -19.44 -3.11
C GLN A 95 12.59 -18.46 -4.05
N ASN A 96 11.91 -18.95 -5.09
CA ASN A 96 11.23 -18.09 -6.05
C ASN A 96 10.10 -17.31 -5.36
N LEU A 97 9.31 -17.95 -4.51
CA LEU A 97 8.27 -17.28 -3.72
C LEU A 97 8.88 -16.17 -2.83
N LEU A 98 9.99 -16.46 -2.15
CA LEU A 98 10.67 -15.48 -1.31
C LEU A 98 11.24 -14.32 -2.12
N ILE A 99 11.75 -14.55 -3.34
CA ILE A 99 12.16 -13.48 -4.26
C ILE A 99 10.98 -12.55 -4.54
N LEU A 100 9.84 -13.09 -4.97
CA LEU A 100 8.65 -12.29 -5.32
C LEU A 100 8.19 -11.44 -4.14
N ARG A 101 8.06 -12.06 -2.96
CA ARG A 101 7.62 -11.38 -1.75
C ARG A 101 8.62 -10.32 -1.29
N THR A 102 9.92 -10.58 -1.40
CA THR A 102 10.96 -9.59 -1.06
C THR A 102 10.85 -8.38 -1.99
N LEU A 103 10.78 -8.60 -3.31
CA LEU A 103 10.66 -7.52 -4.29
C LEU A 103 9.38 -6.69 -4.07
N GLY A 104 8.24 -7.36 -3.85
CA GLY A 104 6.99 -6.69 -3.51
C GLY A 104 7.06 -5.89 -2.22
N ALA A 105 7.68 -6.45 -1.17
CA ALA A 105 7.85 -5.79 0.11
C ALA A 105 8.76 -4.56 0.03
N LEU A 106 9.82 -4.59 -0.79
CA LEU A 106 10.66 -3.40 -1.05
C LEU A 106 9.84 -2.25 -1.63
N ARG A 107 9.01 -2.55 -2.63
CA ARG A 107 8.13 -1.52 -3.22
C ARG A 107 7.07 -1.07 -2.23
N ALA A 108 6.48 -1.98 -1.47
CA ALA A 108 5.47 -1.66 -0.46
C ALA A 108 6.04 -0.75 0.64
N ALA A 109 7.26 -1.02 1.12
CA ALA A 109 7.95 -0.17 2.09
C ALA A 109 8.20 1.23 1.54
N TRP A 110 8.71 1.32 0.31
CA TRP A 110 8.95 2.60 -0.36
C TRP A 110 7.63 3.38 -0.61
N GLN A 111 6.54 2.66 -0.84
CA GLN A 111 5.21 3.25 -0.98
C GLN A 111 4.57 3.63 0.34
N ALA A 112 4.85 2.94 1.46
CA ALA A 112 4.16 3.18 2.73
C ALA A 112 4.29 4.64 3.18
N GLU A 113 5.49 5.21 3.07
CA GLU A 113 5.75 6.62 3.39
C GLU A 113 4.92 7.60 2.51
N ARG A 114 4.68 7.26 1.23
CA ARG A 114 3.97 8.11 0.26
C ARG A 114 2.46 7.87 0.25
N GLY A 115 2.07 6.63 0.48
CA GLY A 115 0.69 6.15 0.46
C GLY A 115 -0.09 6.65 1.67
N GLU A 116 0.51 6.63 2.86
CA GLU A 116 -0.08 7.21 4.07
C GLU A 116 -0.36 8.71 3.87
N ASP A 117 0.63 9.46 3.41
CA ASP A 117 0.48 10.88 3.07
C ASP A 117 -0.64 11.09 2.05
N ALA A 118 -0.70 10.27 0.99
CA ALA A 118 -1.76 10.36 0.00
C ALA A 118 -3.16 10.11 0.60
N LEU A 119 -3.31 9.12 1.48
CA LEU A 119 -4.59 8.85 2.15
C LEU A 119 -5.00 10.04 3.04
N PHE A 120 -4.10 10.56 3.88
CA PHE A 120 -4.42 11.65 4.80
C PHE A 120 -4.63 13.02 4.11
N MET A 121 -4.05 13.24 2.93
CA MET A 121 -4.24 14.47 2.17
C MET A 121 -5.55 14.52 1.37
N HIS A 122 -6.17 13.37 1.10
CA HIS A 122 -7.35 13.27 0.25
C HIS A 122 -8.61 12.93 1.04
N ARG A 123 -9.77 13.22 0.44
CA ARG A 123 -11.05 12.82 1.01
C ARG A 123 -11.14 11.30 1.17
N ILE A 124 -11.81 10.89 2.24
CA ILE A 124 -11.92 9.47 2.59
C ILE A 124 -12.64 8.64 1.53
N ASP A 125 -13.54 9.23 0.75
CA ASP A 125 -14.22 8.53 -0.35
C ASP A 125 -13.28 8.17 -1.52
N LEU A 126 -12.05 8.68 -1.51
CA LEU A 126 -11.02 8.36 -2.48
C LEU A 126 -10.09 7.24 -1.99
N TRP A 127 -10.14 6.86 -0.71
CA TRP A 127 -9.25 5.86 -0.12
C TRP A 127 -9.31 4.50 -0.83
N PRO A 128 -10.49 3.95 -1.21
CA PRO A 128 -10.54 2.70 -1.96
C PRO A 128 -9.77 2.76 -3.29
N LEU A 129 -9.91 3.87 -4.04
CA LEU A 129 -9.15 4.05 -5.29
C LEU A 129 -7.64 4.18 -5.01
N LEU A 130 -7.24 4.96 -4.01
CA LEU A 130 -5.83 5.12 -3.64
C LEU A 130 -5.20 3.79 -3.24
N GLY A 131 -5.88 2.99 -2.42
CA GLY A 131 -5.43 1.66 -2.04
C GLY A 131 -5.24 0.72 -3.25
N ARG A 132 -6.20 0.72 -4.18
CA ARG A 132 -6.08 -0.05 -5.43
C ARG A 132 -4.89 0.41 -6.27
N ILE A 133 -4.64 1.72 -6.35
CA ILE A 133 -3.48 2.27 -7.08
C ILE A 133 -2.17 1.77 -6.47
N VAL A 134 -2.03 1.85 -5.14
CA VAL A 134 -0.83 1.39 -4.43
C VAL A 134 -0.63 -0.12 -4.58
N ALA A 135 -1.70 -0.90 -4.47
CA ALA A 135 -1.65 -2.36 -4.64
C ALA A 135 -1.27 -2.76 -6.09
N ALA A 136 -1.86 -2.09 -7.09
CA ALA A 136 -1.56 -2.32 -8.49
C ALA A 136 -0.11 -1.91 -8.83
N ASP A 137 0.34 -0.77 -8.33
CA ASP A 137 1.72 -0.28 -8.52
C ASP A 137 2.74 -1.25 -7.90
N THR A 138 2.49 -1.72 -6.69
CA THR A 138 3.33 -2.72 -6.01
C THR A 138 3.46 -3.97 -6.87
N ALA A 139 2.35 -4.53 -7.35
CA ALA A 139 2.37 -5.71 -8.21
C ALA A 139 3.13 -5.47 -9.53
N VAL A 140 2.94 -4.33 -10.18
CA VAL A 140 3.60 -3.98 -11.46
C VAL A 140 5.10 -3.83 -11.28
N MET A 141 5.55 -3.17 -10.21
CA MET A 141 6.98 -3.02 -9.94
C MET A 141 7.63 -4.34 -9.58
N THR A 142 6.92 -5.23 -8.87
CA THR A 142 7.38 -6.62 -8.69
C THR A 142 7.58 -7.32 -10.03
N LEU A 143 6.65 -7.21 -10.98
CA LEU A 143 6.81 -7.80 -12.31
C LEU A 143 8.05 -7.27 -13.02
N ARG A 144 8.29 -5.96 -12.97
CA ARG A 144 9.48 -5.34 -13.56
C ARG A 144 10.75 -5.91 -12.94
N MET A 145 10.87 -5.90 -11.61
CA MET A 145 12.05 -6.40 -10.91
C MET A 145 12.30 -7.88 -11.22
N VAL A 146 11.25 -8.70 -11.31
CA VAL A 146 11.39 -10.12 -11.68
C VAL A 146 11.80 -10.30 -13.14
N HIS A 147 11.37 -9.39 -14.02
CA HIS A 147 11.79 -9.37 -15.41
C HIS A 147 13.27 -9.00 -15.55
N GLU A 148 13.76 -8.02 -14.79
CA GLU A 148 15.18 -7.60 -14.78
C GLU A 148 16.10 -8.76 -14.39
N ILE A 149 15.80 -9.48 -13.31
CA ILE A 149 16.66 -10.59 -12.83
C ILE A 149 16.61 -11.84 -13.73
N ARG A 150 15.66 -11.89 -14.68
CA ARG A 150 15.48 -13.02 -15.58
C ARG A 150 16.74 -13.27 -16.40
N ASP A 151 17.33 -12.19 -16.93
CA ASP A 151 18.51 -12.25 -17.78
C ASP A 151 19.79 -12.54 -16.99
N ALA A 152 19.77 -12.33 -15.67
CA ALA A 152 20.83 -12.69 -14.73
C ALA A 152 20.80 -14.18 -14.29
N GLY A 153 19.93 -15.00 -14.89
CA GLY A 153 19.86 -16.44 -14.63
C GLY A 153 18.80 -16.85 -13.60
N PHE A 154 17.96 -15.91 -13.13
CA PHE A 154 16.84 -16.18 -12.22
C PHE A 154 15.50 -16.39 -12.93
N ASP A 155 15.51 -16.83 -14.20
CA ASP A 155 14.32 -17.06 -15.04
C ASP A 155 13.28 -18.04 -14.42
N ALA A 156 13.65 -18.84 -13.43
CA ALA A 156 12.68 -19.63 -12.65
C ALA A 156 11.70 -18.77 -11.84
N ALA A 157 12.12 -17.58 -11.37
CA ALA A 157 11.24 -16.62 -10.69
C ALA A 157 10.19 -16.06 -11.66
N TRP A 158 10.59 -15.71 -12.89
CA TRP A 158 9.66 -15.29 -13.94
C TRP A 158 8.61 -16.36 -14.26
N ARG A 159 9.03 -17.62 -14.41
CA ARG A 159 8.08 -18.74 -14.59
C ARG A 159 7.14 -18.92 -13.41
N HIS A 160 7.60 -18.63 -12.20
CA HIS A 160 6.76 -18.70 -11.01
C HIS A 160 5.65 -17.65 -11.08
N VAL A 161 5.97 -16.41 -11.42
CA VAL A 161 4.99 -15.32 -11.63
C VAL A 161 3.95 -15.69 -12.69
N LEU A 162 4.37 -16.29 -13.80
CA LEU A 162 3.44 -16.71 -14.86
C LEU A 162 2.41 -17.75 -14.38
N GLY A 163 2.76 -18.56 -13.38
CA GLY A 163 1.87 -19.55 -12.77
C GLY A 163 1.08 -19.03 -11.56
N ASP A 164 1.38 -17.81 -11.12
CA ASP A 164 0.79 -17.19 -9.94
C ASP A 164 -0.44 -16.33 -10.29
N ASP A 165 -1.04 -15.73 -9.27
CA ASP A 165 -2.20 -14.88 -9.38
C ASP A 165 -2.01 -13.65 -10.27
N HIS A 166 -0.77 -13.27 -10.60
CA HIS A 166 -0.37 -12.17 -11.49
C HIS A 166 0.06 -12.58 -12.91
N GLY A 167 -0.13 -13.85 -13.30
CA GLY A 167 0.32 -14.35 -14.61
C GLY A 167 -0.30 -13.65 -15.83
N ASP A 168 -1.55 -13.20 -15.74
CA ASP A 168 -2.23 -12.37 -16.76
C ASP A 168 -1.54 -11.01 -16.96
N MET A 169 -1.14 -10.36 -15.86
CA MET A 169 -0.41 -9.09 -15.91
C MET A 169 0.99 -9.28 -16.50
N ALA A 170 1.69 -10.34 -16.08
CA ALA A 170 3.02 -10.67 -16.58
C ALA A 170 3.01 -10.95 -18.10
N ALA A 171 1.99 -11.65 -18.59
CA ALA A 171 1.79 -11.88 -20.02
C ALA A 171 1.54 -10.57 -20.79
N GLU A 172 0.74 -9.66 -20.23
CA GLU A 172 0.49 -8.35 -20.85
C GLU A 172 1.73 -7.44 -20.84
N TYR A 173 2.52 -7.50 -19.75
CA TYR A 173 3.77 -6.77 -19.60
C TYR A 173 4.75 -7.15 -20.71
N VAL A 174 5.13 -8.43 -20.81
CA VAL A 174 6.10 -8.91 -21.83
C VAL A 174 5.60 -8.64 -23.25
N ARG A 175 4.32 -8.88 -23.53
CA ARG A 175 3.73 -8.60 -24.85
C ARG A 175 3.91 -7.15 -25.28
N THR A 176 3.86 -6.22 -24.33
CA THR A 176 4.01 -4.79 -24.60
C THR A 176 5.48 -4.39 -24.62
N PHE A 177 6.28 -4.91 -23.69
CA PHE A 177 7.72 -4.67 -23.59
C PHE A 177 8.45 -5.13 -24.87
N ASP A 178 8.17 -6.33 -25.36
CA ASP A 178 8.80 -6.88 -26.58
C ASP A 178 8.52 -6.03 -27.83
N ALA A 179 7.45 -5.23 -27.83
CA ALA A 179 7.11 -4.34 -28.93
C ALA A 179 7.91 -3.02 -28.90
N ALA A 180 8.41 -2.61 -27.74
CA ALA A 180 9.22 -1.41 -27.55
C ALA A 180 10.18 -1.56 -26.34
N PRO A 181 11.29 -2.32 -26.47
CA PRO A 181 12.15 -2.67 -25.34
C PRO A 181 12.94 -1.50 -24.74
N ASP A 182 13.02 -0.36 -25.43
CA ASP A 182 13.78 0.82 -24.98
C ASP A 182 12.98 1.71 -23.99
N ASP A 183 11.68 1.45 -23.80
CA ASP A 183 10.79 2.21 -22.92
C ASP A 183 9.82 1.26 -22.19
N ASP A 184 10.05 1.07 -20.89
CA ASP A 184 9.24 0.21 -20.03
C ASP A 184 7.86 0.84 -19.73
N ALA A 185 7.72 2.16 -19.81
CA ALA A 185 6.55 2.87 -19.28
C ALA A 185 5.23 2.39 -19.93
N PRO A 186 5.14 2.15 -21.26
CA PRO A 186 3.97 1.52 -21.86
C PRO A 186 3.67 0.13 -21.29
N ALA A 187 4.69 -0.72 -21.07
CA ALA A 187 4.50 -2.07 -20.54
C ALA A 187 4.00 -2.04 -19.10
N LEU A 188 4.61 -1.19 -18.26
CA LEU A 188 4.19 -0.96 -16.87
C LEU A 188 2.74 -0.44 -16.83
N GLY A 189 2.41 0.58 -17.63
CA GLY A 189 1.06 1.13 -17.69
C GLY A 189 0.02 0.11 -18.15
N ARG A 190 0.35 -0.75 -19.13
CA ARG A 190 -0.56 -1.82 -19.58
C ARG A 190 -0.76 -2.90 -18.53
N ALA A 191 0.31 -3.32 -17.85
CA ALA A 191 0.22 -4.28 -16.75
C ALA A 191 -0.61 -3.71 -15.59
N PHE A 192 -0.41 -2.44 -15.25
CA PHE A 192 -1.19 -1.72 -14.23
C PHE A 192 -2.69 -1.74 -14.55
N LEU A 193 -3.07 -1.34 -15.76
CA LEU A 193 -4.48 -1.37 -16.18
C LEU A 193 -5.04 -2.79 -16.23
N HIS A 194 -4.19 -3.80 -16.45
CA HIS A 194 -4.60 -5.20 -16.41
C HIS A 194 -4.89 -5.69 -14.99
N TRP A 195 -4.21 -5.15 -13.97
CA TRP A 195 -4.47 -5.47 -12.56
C TRP A 195 -5.96 -5.29 -12.22
N PHE A 196 -6.55 -4.16 -12.66
CA PHE A 196 -7.95 -3.79 -12.42
C PHE A 196 -8.98 -4.69 -13.12
N LYS A 197 -8.56 -5.56 -14.05
CA LYS A 197 -9.48 -6.46 -14.76
C LYS A 197 -9.87 -7.69 -13.94
N LYS A 198 -9.16 -8.00 -12.84
CA LYS A 198 -9.42 -9.18 -12.00
C LYS A 198 -10.25 -8.76 -10.77
N PRO A 199 -11.55 -9.11 -10.70
CA PRO A 199 -12.43 -8.66 -9.61
C PRO A 199 -11.96 -9.10 -8.21
N ALA A 200 -11.29 -10.25 -8.12
CA ALA A 200 -10.74 -10.74 -6.86
C ALA A 200 -9.69 -9.79 -6.24
N ARG A 201 -8.87 -9.13 -7.08
CA ARG A 201 -7.86 -8.15 -6.62
C ARG A 201 -8.51 -6.89 -6.09
N LEU A 202 -9.50 -6.37 -6.83
CA LEU A 202 -10.29 -5.21 -6.41
C LEU A 202 -10.95 -5.47 -5.07
N ARG A 203 -11.62 -6.62 -4.93
CA ARG A 203 -12.27 -7.03 -3.69
C ARG A 203 -11.29 -7.10 -2.52
N ALA A 204 -10.15 -7.77 -2.69
CA ALA A 204 -9.15 -7.90 -1.63
C ALA A 204 -8.64 -6.54 -1.17
N SER A 205 -8.23 -5.69 -2.12
CA SER A 205 -7.75 -4.33 -1.84
C SER A 205 -8.82 -3.45 -1.18
N ASP A 206 -10.08 -3.57 -1.61
CA ASP A 206 -11.19 -2.84 -1.00
C ASP A 206 -11.39 -3.24 0.47
N PHE A 207 -11.39 -4.54 0.78
CA PHE A 207 -11.54 -5.00 2.16
C PHE A 207 -10.38 -4.60 3.07
N GLU A 208 -9.14 -4.58 2.56
CA GLU A 208 -7.99 -4.08 3.30
C GLU A 208 -8.15 -2.60 3.66
N ILE A 209 -8.55 -1.77 2.70
CA ILE A 209 -8.79 -0.34 2.95
C ILE A 209 -9.97 -0.13 3.89
N LEU A 210 -11.04 -0.91 3.77
CA LEU A 210 -12.18 -0.81 4.69
C LEU A 210 -11.82 -1.19 6.12
N ALA A 211 -10.97 -2.21 6.30
CA ALA A 211 -10.44 -2.55 7.61
C ALA A 211 -9.60 -1.41 8.20
N LEU A 212 -8.73 -0.79 7.39
CA LEU A 212 -7.96 0.40 7.79
C LEU A 212 -8.87 1.58 8.18
N MET A 213 -9.95 1.79 7.42
CA MET A 213 -10.93 2.84 7.73
C MET A 213 -11.64 2.56 9.06
N ASP A 214 -12.05 1.31 9.33
CA ASP A 214 -12.66 0.94 10.62
C ASP A 214 -11.72 1.17 11.81
N GLU A 215 -10.44 0.79 11.66
CA GLU A 215 -9.41 1.00 12.69
C GLU A 215 -9.22 2.49 13.03
N ASN A 216 -9.36 3.36 12.02
CA ASN A 216 -9.17 4.80 12.15
C ASN A 216 -10.48 5.58 12.32
N LEU A 217 -11.64 4.91 12.43
CA LEU A 217 -12.97 5.53 12.37
C LEU A 217 -13.14 6.73 13.30
N ALA A 218 -12.58 6.67 14.51
CA ALA A 218 -12.66 7.74 15.50
C ALA A 218 -11.92 9.03 15.09
N ASN A 219 -10.92 8.92 14.20
CA ASN A 219 -10.09 10.02 13.73
C ASN A 219 -10.49 10.50 12.32
N LEU A 220 -11.36 9.77 11.65
CA LEU A 220 -11.76 10.08 10.28
C LEU A 220 -12.77 11.22 10.26
N THR A 221 -12.64 12.07 9.25
CA THR A 221 -13.57 13.17 8.97
C THR A 221 -13.90 13.21 7.49
N HIS A 222 -15.10 13.65 7.13
CA HIS A 222 -15.46 13.89 5.72
C HIS A 222 -14.58 14.96 5.07
N ASP A 223 -14.05 15.88 5.87
CA ASP A 223 -13.29 17.05 5.43
C ASP A 223 -11.83 16.69 5.11
N GLY A 224 -11.62 15.85 4.10
CA GLY A 224 -10.31 15.73 3.46
C GLY A 224 -10.00 16.99 2.64
N ARG A 225 -8.72 17.40 2.63
CA ARG A 225 -8.31 18.72 2.10
C ARG A 225 -8.20 18.78 0.56
N GLY A 226 -8.35 17.67 -0.17
CA GLY A 226 -8.13 17.64 -1.61
C GLY A 226 -9.06 16.72 -2.41
N THR A 227 -9.37 17.14 -3.64
CA THR A 227 -9.85 16.26 -4.71
C THR A 227 -8.69 15.46 -5.31
N LEU A 228 -8.92 14.23 -5.77
CA LEU A 228 -7.89 13.47 -6.48
C LEU A 228 -7.53 14.15 -7.81
N GLY A 229 -6.35 14.76 -7.88
CA GLY A 229 -5.78 15.31 -9.10
C GLY A 229 -4.81 14.34 -9.79
N GLU A 230 -4.48 14.62 -11.04
CA GLU A 230 -3.46 13.85 -11.80
C GLU A 230 -2.14 13.74 -11.04
N GLY A 231 -1.71 14.82 -10.37
CA GLY A 231 -0.46 14.87 -9.61
C GLY A 231 -0.36 13.79 -8.53
N ALA A 232 -1.46 13.50 -7.82
CA ALA A 232 -1.46 12.49 -6.77
C ALA A 232 -1.20 11.08 -7.34
N ILE A 233 -1.85 10.76 -8.46
CA ILE A 233 -1.64 9.47 -9.15
C ILE A 233 -0.20 9.38 -9.64
N ARG A 234 0.33 10.47 -10.21
CA ARG A 234 1.70 10.50 -10.69
C ARG A 234 2.72 10.29 -9.57
N CYS A 235 2.48 10.88 -8.39
CA CYS A 235 3.32 10.68 -7.21
C CYS A 235 3.31 9.22 -6.72
N LEU A 236 2.16 8.56 -6.77
CA LEU A 236 2.02 7.17 -6.35
C LEU A 236 2.55 6.16 -7.36
N THR A 237 2.81 6.55 -8.61
CA THR A 237 3.27 5.61 -9.65
C THR A 237 4.60 6.05 -10.24
N ILE A 238 5.46 6.65 -9.42
CA ILE A 238 6.82 7.01 -9.82
C ILE A 238 7.62 5.74 -10.04
N ASP A 239 8.28 5.69 -11.18
CA ASP A 239 9.34 4.75 -11.49
C ASP A 239 10.63 5.20 -10.78
N PRO A 240 11.21 4.38 -9.87
CA PRO A 240 12.41 4.74 -9.14
C PRO A 240 13.66 4.92 -10.03
N LEU A 241 13.72 4.31 -11.22
CA LEU A 241 14.86 4.45 -12.12
C LEU A 241 14.83 5.73 -12.95
N SER A 242 13.64 6.10 -13.46
CA SER A 242 13.49 7.31 -14.28
C SER A 242 13.09 8.56 -13.49
N GLY A 243 12.55 8.39 -12.28
CA GLY A 243 11.91 9.45 -11.50
C GLY A 243 10.59 9.97 -12.09
N GLY A 244 10.18 9.44 -13.25
CA GLY A 244 8.94 9.78 -13.93
C GLY A 244 7.78 8.87 -13.51
N SER A 245 6.55 9.30 -13.76
CA SER A 245 5.37 8.44 -13.60
C SER A 245 5.06 7.69 -14.89
N TYR A 246 5.05 6.36 -14.85
CA TYR A 246 4.67 5.52 -15.99
C TYR A 246 3.17 5.59 -16.31
N LEU A 247 2.34 6.15 -15.41
CA LEU A 247 0.92 6.42 -15.65
C LEU A 247 0.64 7.84 -16.13
N GLY A 248 1.66 8.67 -16.37
CA GLY A 248 1.48 10.04 -16.86
C GLY A 248 0.41 10.20 -17.95
N PRO A 249 0.41 9.37 -19.02
CA PRO A 249 -0.59 9.48 -20.10
C PRO A 249 -2.04 9.17 -19.70
N VAL A 250 -2.28 8.41 -18.63
CA VAL A 250 -3.61 7.94 -18.22
C VAL A 250 -4.05 8.46 -16.84
N ALA A 251 -3.18 9.17 -16.13
CA ALA A 251 -3.46 9.67 -14.78
C ALA A 251 -4.69 10.61 -14.75
N GLY A 252 -4.86 11.45 -15.77
CA GLY A 252 -6.05 12.31 -15.89
C GLY A 252 -7.36 11.52 -16.03
N GLU A 253 -7.33 10.39 -16.75
CA GLU A 253 -8.48 9.51 -16.90
C GLU A 253 -8.83 8.84 -15.56
N ILE A 254 -7.84 8.24 -14.89
CA ILE A 254 -8.03 7.56 -13.60
C ILE A 254 -8.55 8.54 -12.54
N ALA A 255 -8.00 9.75 -12.49
CA ALA A 255 -8.45 10.78 -11.57
C ALA A 255 -9.87 11.26 -11.88
N GLY A 256 -10.20 11.48 -13.16
CA GLY A 256 -11.45 12.12 -13.58
C GLY A 256 -12.65 11.19 -13.72
N ASN A 257 -12.45 9.89 -13.94
CA ASN A 257 -13.54 8.97 -14.26
C ASN A 257 -14.10 8.28 -12.99
N PRO A 258 -15.39 8.49 -12.64
CA PRO A 258 -16.01 7.92 -11.46
C PRO A 258 -16.00 6.39 -11.39
N ALA A 259 -15.90 5.70 -12.53
CA ALA A 259 -15.86 4.23 -12.59
C ALA A 259 -14.65 3.64 -11.86
N TRP A 260 -13.53 4.38 -11.77
CA TRP A 260 -12.37 3.96 -11.00
C TRP A 260 -12.59 4.01 -9.49
N ARG A 261 -13.49 4.91 -9.04
CA ARG A 261 -13.80 5.17 -7.64
C ARG A 261 -14.88 4.25 -7.09
N SER A 262 -15.74 3.70 -7.95
CA SER A 262 -16.84 2.84 -7.50
C SER A 262 -16.32 1.52 -6.92
N ILE A 263 -16.91 1.10 -5.80
CA ILE A 263 -16.73 -0.24 -5.23
C ILE A 263 -17.74 -1.16 -5.91
N ALA A 264 -17.26 -2.16 -6.65
CA ALA A 264 -18.12 -3.04 -7.44
C ALA A 264 -18.69 -4.22 -6.64
N ASP A 265 -18.00 -4.63 -5.56
CA ASP A 265 -18.45 -5.73 -4.72
C ASP A 265 -19.57 -5.24 -3.77
N PRO A 266 -20.77 -5.86 -3.77
CA PRO A 266 -21.89 -5.38 -2.97
C PRO A 266 -21.66 -5.41 -1.46
N VAL A 267 -20.82 -6.34 -0.96
CA VAL A 267 -20.53 -6.45 0.47
C VAL A 267 -19.59 -5.33 0.88
N ALA A 268 -18.52 -5.12 0.11
CA ALA A 268 -17.61 -3.99 0.34
C ALA A 268 -18.32 -2.64 0.17
N GLU A 269 -19.21 -2.50 -0.81
CA GLU A 269 -20.00 -1.28 -1.02
C GLU A 269 -20.91 -0.98 0.19
N ALA A 270 -21.61 -1.99 0.72
CA ALA A 270 -22.45 -1.84 1.90
C ALA A 270 -21.64 -1.47 3.16
N HIS A 271 -20.48 -2.10 3.35
CA HIS A 271 -19.57 -1.79 4.47
C HIS A 271 -19.03 -0.36 4.37
N PHE A 272 -18.58 0.04 3.18
CA PHE A 272 -18.15 1.41 2.92
C PHE A 272 -19.27 2.42 3.20
N ALA A 273 -20.50 2.15 2.74
CA ALA A 273 -21.66 3.02 3.00
C ALA A 273 -21.95 3.16 4.49
N GLN A 274 -21.78 2.09 5.27
CA GLN A 274 -21.91 2.13 6.73
C GLN A 274 -20.84 3.05 7.35
N ILE A 275 -19.57 2.88 6.99
CA ILE A 275 -18.47 3.74 7.47
C ILE A 275 -18.76 5.21 7.16
N MET A 276 -19.23 5.50 5.94
CA MET A 276 -19.57 6.87 5.54
C MET A 276 -20.75 7.44 6.36
N ASP A 277 -21.80 6.67 6.67
CA ASP A 277 -22.90 7.13 7.56
C ASP A 277 -22.40 7.38 8.99
N GLU A 278 -21.49 6.54 9.48
CA GLU A 278 -20.91 6.65 10.83
C GLU A 278 -20.04 7.91 10.98
N ILE A 279 -19.18 8.21 10.01
CA ILE A 279 -18.34 9.43 10.02
C ILE A 279 -19.22 10.69 9.94
N GLY A 280 -20.34 10.63 9.20
CA GLY A 280 -21.28 11.75 9.09
C GLY A 280 -22.07 12.03 10.38
N THR A 281 -22.04 11.12 11.35
CA THR A 281 -22.89 11.19 12.54
C THR A 281 -22.18 11.86 13.72
N THR A 282 -22.68 13.02 14.15
CA THR A 282 -22.27 13.70 15.38
C THR A 282 -23.03 13.13 16.59
N ARG A 283 -22.32 12.65 17.60
CA ARG A 283 -22.93 12.19 18.86
C ARG A 283 -22.84 13.28 19.94
N VAL A 284 -23.98 13.63 20.53
CA VAL A 284 -24.07 14.53 21.69
C VAL A 284 -24.76 13.80 22.84
N GLY A 285 -24.00 13.46 23.88
CA GLY A 285 -24.47 12.57 24.95
C GLY A 285 -24.83 11.18 24.39
N HIS A 286 -26.10 10.78 24.53
CA HIS A 286 -26.64 9.52 23.99
C HIS A 286 -27.41 9.69 22.67
N VAL A 287 -27.40 10.88 22.06
CA VAL A 287 -28.14 11.18 20.84
C VAL A 287 -27.18 11.24 19.66
N ALA A 288 -27.44 10.42 18.64
CA ALA A 288 -26.75 10.45 17.36
C ALA A 288 -27.52 11.35 16.38
N LEU A 289 -26.82 12.32 15.78
CA LEU A 289 -27.38 13.27 14.82
C LEU A 289 -26.55 13.27 13.54
N ARG A 290 -27.20 13.13 12.38
CA ARG A 290 -26.55 13.12 11.06
C ARG A 290 -26.08 14.49 10.55
N ASP A 291 -26.46 15.56 11.23
CA ASP A 291 -26.11 16.92 10.84
C ASP A 291 -25.43 17.59 12.02
N SER A 292 -24.13 17.88 11.87
CA SER A 292 -23.31 18.55 12.88
C SER A 292 -23.81 19.97 13.19
N ARG A 293 -24.38 20.66 12.19
CA ARG A 293 -25.00 21.99 12.39
C ARG A 293 -26.31 21.85 13.15
N LEU A 294 -27.12 20.83 12.86
CA LEU A 294 -28.32 20.53 13.65
C LEU A 294 -27.94 20.15 15.09
N ALA A 295 -26.90 19.34 15.29
CA ALA A 295 -26.38 18.99 16.61
C ALA A 295 -25.94 20.23 17.39
N ALA A 296 -25.19 21.14 16.76
CA ALA A 296 -24.80 22.40 17.36
C ALA A 296 -26.00 23.30 17.72
N ARG A 297 -27.08 23.26 16.92
CA ARG A 297 -28.32 24.00 17.20
C ARG A 297 -29.16 23.38 18.31
N LEU A 298 -29.23 22.05 18.39
CA LEU A 298 -30.02 21.33 19.39
C LEU A 298 -29.32 21.27 20.76
N PHE A 299 -27.98 21.24 20.77
CA PHE A 299 -27.18 21.14 21.98
C PHE A 299 -26.08 22.22 22.07
N PRO A 300 -26.45 23.51 22.07
CA PRO A 300 -25.49 24.60 22.17
C PRO A 300 -24.71 24.49 23.49
N GLY A 301 -23.39 24.33 23.39
CA GLY A 301 -22.47 24.16 24.54
C GLY A 301 -21.93 22.74 24.78
N HIS A 302 -22.43 21.73 24.05
CA HIS A 302 -21.92 20.34 24.14
C HIS A 302 -21.16 19.89 22.89
N CYS A 303 -21.30 20.61 21.78
CA CYS A 303 -20.45 20.44 20.61
C CYS A 303 -19.25 21.38 20.76
N ALA A 304 -18.02 20.86 20.62
CA ALA A 304 -16.84 21.72 20.47
C ALA A 304 -17.08 22.71 19.31
N PRO A 305 -16.61 23.96 19.39
CA PRO A 305 -16.71 24.88 18.26
C PRO A 305 -16.08 24.19 17.05
N ALA A 306 -16.80 24.17 15.93
CA ALA A 306 -16.28 23.65 14.67
C ALA A 306 -14.94 24.34 14.41
N ALA A 307 -13.84 23.59 14.40
CA ALA A 307 -12.56 24.14 14.02
C ALA A 307 -12.66 24.62 12.58
N GLY A 308 -12.64 25.93 12.36
CA GLY A 308 -12.51 26.53 11.04
C GLY A 308 -13.73 27.27 10.48
N VAL A 309 -14.34 28.18 11.26
CA VAL A 309 -15.03 29.35 10.67
C VAL A 309 -14.76 30.61 11.52
N ASP A 310 -13.48 30.92 11.70
CA ASP A 310 -13.05 32.31 11.85
C ASP A 310 -12.04 32.55 10.73
N ALA A 311 -12.58 32.81 9.53
CA ALA A 311 -11.80 33.46 8.49
C ALA A 311 -11.54 34.88 8.99
N ASP A 312 -10.32 35.12 9.46
CA ASP A 312 -9.80 36.49 9.61
C ASP A 312 -9.71 37.10 8.20
N PRO A 313 -10.51 38.12 7.86
CA PRO A 313 -10.49 38.72 6.52
C PRO A 313 -9.24 39.56 6.25
N ASP A 314 -8.36 39.78 7.24
CA ASP A 314 -7.27 40.76 7.14
C ASP A 314 -5.87 40.19 6.83
N LEU A 315 -5.73 38.88 6.57
CA LEU A 315 -4.46 38.31 6.10
C LEU A 315 -4.41 38.18 4.58
N CYS A 316 -4.61 39.30 3.88
CA CYS A 316 -4.31 39.42 2.46
C CYS A 316 -3.85 40.84 2.09
N VAL A 317 -2.85 41.39 2.78
CA VAL A 317 -2.07 42.56 2.32
C VAL A 317 -0.59 42.44 2.71
N LYS A 318 0.18 41.75 1.87
CA LYS A 318 1.53 42.07 1.32
C LYS A 318 2.32 40.82 0.99
#